data_AF-W1Q1Y9-F1
#
_entry.id   AF-W1Q1Y9-F1
#
_cell.length_a   1.000
_cell.length_b   1.000
_cell.length_c   1.000
_cell.angle_alpha   90.00
_cell.angle_beta   90.00
_cell.angle_gamma   90.00
#
_symmetry.space_group_name_H-M   'P 1'
#
loop_
_entity.id
_entity.type
_entity.pdbx_description
1 polymer ?
#
loop_
_entity_poly.entity_id
_entity_poly.type
_entity_poly.pdbx_seq_one_letter_code
_entity_poly.pdbx_strand_id
1 'polypeptide(L)'
;MKLSLKKCALALILANQLLVVPQALSQIGAQERQDLSPVTQFGSEQASQPKSESSNSSESSSQQEDPNKDLPEIKIEQPETILTALYHDQARVVMNVALIDGRDNGQPKGKTLVTINSGDMRYLHQTDSHALPFTAMMKLSEGKVTAAWQAVEDLMGFAKQVANSQAEAVKDTALDKLAHLDESKTATLKDKFVALDSTEQAQTSYEISQDWQAFYQAVLTDWLASQPQPSKKDNQVLSYELSDEAGKQLTAIMKKHQADFPRLKETFDLFTDDYDGTISLDYANKKISVGLIQGKVALEYHLDLKATSLTEPTGDAVLSQAQFNEVLGADWFQGLIQLEKLIN
;
A
#
# COMPACT_ATOMS: atom_id res chain seq x y z
N MET A 1 9.48 -4.61 35.02
CA MET A 1 8.25 -4.89 34.26
C MET A 1 8.64 -5.21 32.82
N LYS A 2 8.47 -6.46 32.37
CA LYS A 2 8.72 -6.85 30.97
C LYS A 2 7.44 -6.59 30.17
N LEU A 3 7.42 -5.53 29.35
CA LEU A 3 6.38 -5.34 28.33
C LEU A 3 6.58 -6.43 27.27
N SER A 4 5.58 -7.28 27.06
CA SER A 4 5.68 -8.37 26.09
C SER A 4 5.65 -7.82 24.66
N LEU A 5 6.67 -8.16 23.86
CA LEU A 5 6.80 -7.87 22.42
C LEU A 5 5.52 -8.16 21.61
N LYS A 6 4.66 -9.08 22.09
CA LYS A 6 3.36 -9.42 21.49
C LYS A 6 2.38 -8.25 21.35
N LYS A 7 2.52 -7.16 22.12
CA LYS A 7 1.62 -5.98 22.01
C LYS A 7 2.04 -4.97 20.95
N CYS A 8 3.33 -4.89 20.60
CA CYS A 8 3.78 -4.02 19.51
C CYS A 8 3.41 -4.62 18.14
N ALA A 9 3.61 -5.94 17.95
CA ALA A 9 3.24 -6.61 16.71
C ALA A 9 1.72 -6.55 16.42
N LEU A 10 0.87 -6.60 17.45
CA LEU A 10 -0.59 -6.50 17.27
C LEU A 10 -1.06 -5.09 16.88
N ALA A 11 -0.36 -4.04 17.30
CA ALA A 11 -0.66 -2.66 16.92
C ALA A 11 -0.25 -2.35 15.47
N LEU A 12 0.82 -2.98 14.97
CA LEU A 12 1.24 -2.92 13.57
C LEU A 12 0.30 -3.69 12.63
N ILE A 13 -0.18 -4.87 13.04
CA ILE A 13 -1.22 -5.62 12.30
C ILE A 13 -2.53 -4.81 12.21
N LEU A 14 -2.85 -3.99 13.22
CA LEU A 14 -4.00 -3.08 13.18
C LEU A 14 -3.78 -1.86 12.26
N ALA A 15 -2.54 -1.38 12.10
CA ALA A 15 -2.22 -0.38 11.07
C ALA A 15 -2.43 -0.93 9.65
N ASN A 16 -2.28 -2.25 9.48
CA ASN A 16 -2.59 -2.98 8.25
C ASN A 16 -4.11 -3.05 7.93
N GLN A 17 -5.00 -2.84 8.92
CA GLN A 17 -6.45 -2.65 8.67
C GLN A 17 -6.84 -1.19 8.39
N LEU A 18 -5.94 -0.24 8.66
CA LEU A 18 -6.11 1.20 8.41
C LEU A 18 -5.47 1.67 7.10
N LEU A 19 -4.83 0.76 6.34
CA LEU A 19 -4.45 1.00 4.96
C LEU A 19 -5.70 0.99 4.09
N VAL A 20 -6.37 2.14 4.10
CA VAL A 20 -7.39 2.55 3.14
C VAL A 20 -6.85 2.21 1.76
N VAL A 21 -7.44 1.21 1.09
CA VAL A 21 -7.38 1.10 -0.36
C VAL A 21 -7.68 2.50 -0.90
N PRO A 22 -6.80 3.14 -1.69
CA PRO A 22 -7.06 4.45 -2.27
C PRO A 22 -8.51 4.53 -2.74
N GLN A 23 -9.24 5.59 -2.37
CA GLN A 23 -10.67 5.68 -2.67
C GLN A 23 -10.93 5.54 -4.19
N ALA A 24 -9.95 5.95 -5.01
CA ALA A 24 -9.94 5.72 -6.45
C ALA A 24 -10.04 4.23 -6.86
N LEU A 25 -9.38 3.32 -6.13
CA LEU A 25 -9.48 1.88 -6.37
C LEU A 25 -10.76 1.27 -5.79
N SER A 26 -11.33 1.88 -4.75
CA SER A 26 -12.65 1.49 -4.26
C SER A 26 -13.73 1.76 -5.31
N GLN A 27 -13.61 2.83 -6.11
CA GLN A 27 -14.59 3.18 -7.14
C GLN A 27 -14.42 2.44 -8.47
N ILE A 28 -13.18 2.10 -8.86
CA ILE A 28 -12.93 1.26 -10.05
C ILE A 28 -13.47 -0.18 -9.84
N GLY A 29 -13.65 -0.62 -8.58
CA GLY A 29 -14.39 -1.83 -8.21
C GLY A 29 -15.82 -1.61 -7.69
N ALA A 30 -16.28 -0.37 -7.50
CA ALA A 30 -17.60 -0.09 -6.90
C ALA A 30 -18.76 -0.17 -7.89
N GLN A 31 -18.48 -0.25 -9.20
CA GLN A 31 -19.54 -0.46 -10.18
C GLN A 31 -20.13 -1.89 -10.14
N GLU A 32 -19.61 -2.77 -9.27
CA GLU A 32 -20.13 -4.12 -9.02
C GLU A 32 -20.39 -4.45 -7.53
N ARG A 33 -20.50 -3.44 -6.66
CA ARG A 33 -20.91 -3.64 -5.25
C ARG A 33 -22.12 -2.78 -4.86
N GLN A 34 -23.25 -3.06 -5.52
CA GLN A 34 -24.56 -2.77 -4.94
C GLN A 34 -25.18 -4.09 -4.47
N ASP A 35 -24.76 -4.61 -3.31
CA ASP A 35 -25.71 -5.23 -2.36
C ASP A 35 -25.04 -5.62 -1.04
N LEU A 36 -24.60 -4.67 -0.22
CA LEU A 36 -24.41 -4.93 1.22
C LEU A 36 -24.65 -3.63 2.00
N SER A 37 -25.89 -3.46 2.47
CA SER A 37 -26.25 -2.43 3.45
C SER A 37 -25.56 -2.70 4.80
N PRO A 38 -25.11 -1.68 5.56
CA PRO A 38 -24.55 -1.86 6.88
C PRO A 38 -25.68 -2.12 7.90
N VAL A 39 -25.57 -3.19 8.69
CA VAL A 39 -26.44 -3.41 9.86
C VAL A 39 -25.76 -2.86 11.11
N THR A 40 -26.51 -1.99 11.79
CA THR A 40 -26.24 -1.24 13.02
C THR A 40 -25.97 -2.13 14.25
N GLN A 41 -25.16 -1.60 15.18
CA GLN A 41 -24.78 -2.21 16.46
C GLN A 41 -25.93 -2.40 17.49
N PHE A 42 -25.80 -3.50 18.25
CA PHE A 42 -26.17 -3.81 19.66
C PHE A 42 -27.50 -3.31 20.30
N GLY A 43 -28.28 -4.27 20.84
CA GLY A 43 -29.13 -4.05 22.03
C GLY A 43 -30.39 -4.94 22.20
N SER A 44 -30.22 -6.12 22.79
CA SER A 44 -31.14 -6.85 23.72
C SER A 44 -32.60 -7.25 23.39
N GLU A 45 -32.90 -8.49 23.82
CA GLU A 45 -34.17 -9.12 24.21
C GLU A 45 -34.92 -10.07 23.24
N GLN A 46 -35.53 -11.08 23.88
CA GLN A 46 -35.83 -12.44 23.42
C GLN A 46 -37.09 -12.62 22.52
N ALA A 47 -37.03 -13.73 21.78
CA ALA A 47 -38.09 -14.70 21.44
C ALA A 47 -39.17 -14.32 20.41
N SER A 48 -39.16 -15.02 19.27
CA SER A 48 -40.11 -16.12 18.94
C SER A 48 -40.17 -16.35 17.42
N GLN A 49 -39.94 -17.60 16.99
CA GLN A 49 -40.41 -18.16 15.71
C GLN A 49 -41.92 -18.50 15.82
N PRO A 50 -42.73 -18.61 14.73
CA PRO A 50 -42.50 -19.59 13.64
C PRO A 50 -43.08 -19.35 12.21
N LYS A 51 -42.54 -20.12 11.25
CA LYS A 51 -43.07 -20.76 10.00
C LYS A 51 -44.14 -20.06 9.12
N SER A 52 -43.88 -19.92 7.80
CA SER A 52 -44.33 -20.84 6.71
C SER A 52 -44.31 -20.20 5.30
N GLU A 53 -43.77 -20.96 4.34
CA GLU A 53 -44.12 -21.13 2.91
C GLU A 53 -43.97 -20.02 1.83
N SER A 54 -43.19 -20.42 0.81
CA SER A 54 -43.44 -20.30 -0.64
C SER A 54 -43.26 -18.95 -1.35
N SER A 55 -42.17 -18.84 -2.12
CA SER A 55 -42.26 -18.48 -3.54
C SER A 55 -40.96 -18.78 -4.28
N ASN A 56 -41.07 -19.56 -5.37
CA ASN A 56 -40.04 -19.74 -6.39
C ASN A 56 -39.52 -18.40 -6.88
N SER A 57 -38.24 -18.11 -6.64
CA SER A 57 -37.45 -17.17 -7.43
C SER A 57 -36.26 -17.93 -7.98
N SER A 58 -36.29 -18.17 -9.28
CA SER A 58 -35.16 -18.61 -10.09
C SER A 58 -33.94 -17.74 -9.79
N GLU A 59 -32.98 -18.30 -9.06
CA GLU A 59 -31.65 -17.71 -8.90
C GLU A 59 -30.93 -17.77 -10.25
N SER A 60 -30.92 -16.66 -10.99
CA SER A 60 -29.80 -16.42 -11.90
C SER A 60 -28.60 -16.08 -11.01
N SER A 61 -27.90 -17.12 -10.57
CA SER A 61 -26.58 -16.97 -9.99
C SER A 61 -25.66 -16.46 -11.10
N SER A 62 -25.56 -15.14 -11.24
CA SER A 62 -24.36 -14.51 -11.78
C SER A 62 -23.24 -14.86 -10.79
N GLN A 63 -22.64 -16.03 -10.97
CA GLN A 63 -21.41 -16.37 -10.30
C GLN A 63 -20.41 -15.30 -10.71
N GLN A 64 -20.15 -14.38 -9.78
CA GLN A 64 -19.05 -13.45 -9.88
C GLN A 64 -17.80 -14.33 -9.93
N GLU A 65 -17.19 -14.44 -11.11
CA GLU A 65 -15.97 -15.22 -11.26
C GLU A 65 -14.92 -14.64 -10.32
N ASP A 66 -14.26 -15.50 -9.55
CA ASP A 66 -13.16 -15.06 -8.69
C ASP A 66 -12.10 -14.40 -9.58
N PRO A 67 -11.84 -13.09 -9.42
CA PRO A 67 -10.90 -12.39 -10.28
C PRO A 67 -9.48 -12.98 -10.19
N ASN A 68 -9.18 -13.73 -9.13
CA ASN A 68 -7.90 -14.41 -8.93
C ASN A 68 -7.85 -15.85 -9.46
N LYS A 69 -8.92 -16.35 -10.09
CA LYS A 69 -9.02 -17.71 -10.68
C LYS A 69 -7.94 -17.97 -11.74
N ASP A 70 -7.53 -16.94 -12.47
CA ASP A 70 -6.51 -17.02 -13.54
C ASP A 70 -5.06 -16.85 -13.03
N LEU A 71 -4.87 -16.75 -11.70
CA LEU A 71 -3.54 -16.71 -11.11
C LEU A 71 -2.97 -18.15 -10.99
N PRO A 72 -1.66 -18.34 -11.20
CA PRO A 72 -1.04 -19.66 -11.19
C PRO A 72 -1.19 -20.36 -9.83
N GLU A 73 -1.48 -21.66 -9.83
CA GLU A 73 -1.41 -22.49 -8.63
C GLU A 73 0.07 -22.66 -8.19
N ILE A 74 0.36 -22.47 -6.91
CA ILE A 74 1.72 -22.56 -6.35
C ILE A 74 1.74 -23.66 -5.30
N LYS A 75 2.62 -24.64 -5.46
CA LYS A 75 2.71 -25.80 -4.55
C LYS A 75 3.66 -25.51 -3.38
N ILE A 76 3.19 -25.80 -2.16
CA ILE A 76 3.93 -25.60 -0.91
C ILE A 76 5.20 -26.46 -0.76
N GLU A 77 5.33 -27.52 -1.56
CA GLU A 77 6.42 -28.52 -1.47
C GLU A 77 7.80 -27.92 -1.78
N GLN A 78 7.83 -26.77 -2.47
CA GLN A 78 9.04 -26.06 -2.89
C GLN A 78 8.89 -24.58 -2.54
N PRO A 79 9.39 -24.13 -1.38
CA PRO A 79 9.18 -22.76 -0.93
C PRO A 79 9.62 -21.66 -1.90
N GLU A 80 10.63 -21.93 -2.72
CA GLU A 80 11.13 -21.06 -3.77
C GLU A 80 10.12 -20.78 -4.90
N THR A 81 9.11 -21.64 -5.07
CA THR A 81 8.12 -21.48 -6.14
C THR A 81 7.23 -20.25 -5.94
N ILE A 82 6.98 -19.83 -4.69
CA ILE A 82 6.20 -18.63 -4.42
C ILE A 82 6.96 -17.36 -4.82
N LEU A 83 8.28 -17.32 -4.60
CA LEU A 83 9.12 -16.23 -5.10
C LEU A 83 9.09 -16.21 -6.63
N THR A 84 9.25 -17.37 -7.24
CA THR A 84 9.27 -17.47 -8.71
C THR A 84 7.95 -16.96 -9.30
N ALA A 85 6.80 -17.36 -8.75
CA ALA A 85 5.51 -16.88 -9.21
C ALA A 85 5.34 -15.36 -9.03
N LEU A 86 5.68 -14.82 -7.86
CA LEU A 86 5.51 -13.40 -7.56
C LEU A 86 6.45 -12.50 -8.35
N TYR A 87 7.72 -12.88 -8.50
CA TYR A 87 8.69 -12.06 -9.21
C TYR A 87 8.71 -12.29 -10.72
N HIS A 88 8.11 -13.37 -11.23
CA HIS A 88 7.94 -13.56 -12.68
C HIS A 88 6.74 -12.76 -13.20
N ASP A 89 5.65 -12.71 -12.44
CA ASP A 89 4.40 -12.04 -12.84
C ASP A 89 4.36 -10.56 -12.40
N GLN A 90 5.41 -9.83 -12.78
CA GLN A 90 5.60 -8.41 -12.42
C GLN A 90 4.43 -7.51 -12.82
N ALA A 91 3.59 -7.94 -13.76
CA ALA A 91 2.47 -7.19 -14.26
C ALA A 91 1.26 -7.17 -13.32
N ARG A 92 1.21 -8.03 -12.28
CA ARG A 92 0.05 -8.20 -11.38
C ARG A 92 0.41 -8.14 -9.90
N VAL A 93 1.61 -7.66 -9.61
CA VAL A 93 2.15 -7.59 -8.25
C VAL A 93 1.66 -6.34 -7.53
N VAL A 94 1.29 -6.52 -6.27
CA VAL A 94 1.10 -5.44 -5.31
C VAL A 94 2.19 -5.54 -4.23
N MET A 95 3.00 -4.50 -4.11
CA MET A 95 4.03 -4.37 -3.10
C MET A 95 3.61 -3.33 -2.07
N ASN A 96 3.88 -3.61 -0.78
CA ASN A 96 3.76 -2.65 0.29
C ASN A 96 4.99 -2.73 1.19
N VAL A 97 5.63 -1.59 1.43
CA VAL A 97 6.72 -1.43 2.40
C VAL A 97 6.29 -0.41 3.44
N ALA A 98 6.43 -0.76 4.72
CA ALA A 98 6.21 0.17 5.81
C ALA A 98 7.41 0.18 6.75
N LEU A 99 7.90 1.36 7.07
CA LEU A 99 9.01 1.60 7.98
C LEU A 99 8.51 2.46 9.13
N ILE A 100 8.79 2.05 10.36
CA ILE A 100 8.45 2.80 11.57
C ILE A 100 9.72 3.04 12.38
N ASP A 101 10.06 4.29 12.63
CA ASP A 101 11.13 4.70 13.54
C ASP A 101 10.53 5.32 14.81
N GLY A 102 10.52 4.53 15.89
CA GLY A 102 10.08 4.96 17.22
C GLY A 102 11.21 5.47 18.12
N ARG A 103 12.41 5.77 17.59
CA ARG A 103 13.52 6.24 18.42
C ARG A 103 13.33 7.66 18.94
N ASP A 104 12.53 8.47 18.27
CA ASP A 104 12.17 9.81 18.73
C ASP A 104 11.32 9.75 20.01
N ASN A 105 11.46 10.75 20.88
CA ASN A 105 10.70 10.87 22.13
C ASN A 105 9.29 11.48 21.91
N GLY A 106 8.89 11.69 20.66
CA GLY A 106 7.59 12.16 20.21
C GLY A 106 6.73 11.08 19.54
N GLN A 107 6.01 11.45 18.47
CA GLN A 107 5.25 10.51 17.65
C GLN A 107 6.22 9.67 16.78
N PRO A 108 5.99 8.34 16.64
CA PRO A 108 6.82 7.51 15.78
C PRO A 108 6.76 8.02 14.34
N LYS A 109 7.92 8.04 13.68
CA LYS A 109 8.03 8.44 12.27
C LYS A 109 7.73 7.24 11.40
N GLY A 110 6.80 7.41 10.46
CA GLY A 110 6.35 6.35 9.57
C GLY A 110 6.65 6.71 8.13
N LYS A 111 7.17 5.76 7.35
CA LYS A 111 7.21 5.84 5.89
C LYS A 111 6.48 4.64 5.31
N THR A 112 5.63 4.85 4.32
CA THR A 112 5.00 3.75 3.58
C THR A 112 5.18 3.95 2.09
N LEU A 113 5.29 2.84 1.37
CA LEU A 113 5.33 2.79 -0.08
C LEU A 113 4.49 1.62 -0.56
N VAL A 114 3.40 1.93 -1.26
CA VAL A 114 2.54 0.95 -1.92
C VAL A 114 2.71 1.11 -3.42
N THR A 115 2.89 -0.02 -4.11
CA THR A 115 2.98 -0.06 -5.57
C THR A 115 2.07 -1.15 -6.10
N ILE A 116 1.24 -0.80 -7.08
CA ILE A 116 0.34 -1.72 -7.77
C ILE A 116 0.74 -1.76 -9.23
N ASN A 117 1.03 -2.95 -9.74
CA ASN A 117 1.40 -3.17 -11.11
C ASN A 117 0.21 -3.69 -11.92
N SER A 118 0.04 -3.17 -13.14
CA SER A 118 -0.96 -3.62 -14.10
C SER A 118 -0.45 -3.40 -15.52
N GLY A 119 0.22 -4.40 -16.10
CA GLY A 119 0.81 -4.30 -17.45
C GLY A 119 1.86 -3.19 -17.52
N ASP A 120 1.63 -2.16 -18.34
CA ASP A 120 2.48 -0.97 -18.45
C ASP A 120 2.09 0.17 -17.49
N MET A 121 0.99 0.00 -16.75
CA MET A 121 0.53 0.99 -15.78
C MET A 121 1.02 0.66 -14.38
N ARG A 122 1.38 1.66 -13.61
CA ARG A 122 1.64 1.53 -12.17
C ARG A 122 0.80 2.53 -11.40
N TYR A 123 0.39 2.16 -10.19
CA TYR A 123 -0.08 3.11 -9.20
C TYR A 123 0.86 3.06 -8.01
N LEU A 124 1.29 4.23 -7.55
CA LEU A 124 2.20 4.40 -6.44
C LEU A 124 1.55 5.32 -5.40
N HIS A 125 1.62 4.92 -4.15
CA HIS A 125 1.26 5.75 -3.00
C HIS A 125 2.41 5.71 -2.00
N GLN A 126 2.96 6.86 -1.68
CA GLN A 126 4.07 7.02 -0.76
C GLN A 126 3.67 8.00 0.34
N THR A 127 3.93 7.64 1.59
CA THR A 127 3.82 8.57 2.72
C THR A 127 5.15 8.65 3.45
N ASP A 128 5.47 9.84 3.95
CA ASP A 128 6.57 10.06 4.88
C ASP A 128 6.05 11.02 5.95
N SER A 129 6.23 10.68 7.22
CA SER A 129 5.79 11.46 8.38
C SER A 129 6.18 12.95 8.39
N HIS A 130 7.14 13.37 7.57
CA HIS A 130 7.57 14.76 7.42
C HIS A 130 7.43 15.33 6.00
N ALA A 131 6.86 14.56 5.07
CA ALA A 131 6.63 15.01 3.71
C ALA A 131 5.16 14.87 3.34
N LEU A 132 4.81 15.51 2.23
CA LEU A 132 3.48 15.37 1.65
C LEU A 132 3.38 13.97 1.05
N PRO A 133 2.30 13.22 1.31
CA PRO A 133 1.99 12.02 0.60
C PRO A 133 2.03 12.27 -0.90
N PHE A 134 2.66 11.35 -1.61
CA PHE A 134 2.73 11.37 -3.05
C PHE A 134 1.94 10.20 -3.60
N THR A 135 0.91 10.49 -4.39
CA THR A 135 0.23 9.50 -5.21
C THR A 135 0.50 9.77 -6.68
N ALA A 136 0.74 8.71 -7.44
CA ALA A 136 0.84 8.78 -8.88
C ALA A 136 0.37 7.49 -9.53
N MET A 137 -0.59 7.62 -10.44
CA MET A 137 -0.76 6.65 -11.51
C MET A 137 0.20 7.02 -12.64
N MET A 138 0.89 6.05 -13.22
CA MET A 138 1.93 6.29 -14.21
C MET A 138 1.89 5.26 -15.32
N LYS A 139 2.29 5.69 -16.52
CA LYS A 139 2.45 4.84 -17.69
C LYS A 139 3.92 4.66 -17.98
N LEU A 140 4.33 3.40 -18.10
CA LEU A 140 5.69 3.01 -18.39
C LEU A 140 5.87 2.69 -19.87
N SER A 141 7.06 2.97 -20.37
CA SER A 141 7.59 2.41 -21.61
C SER A 141 9.06 2.10 -21.38
N GLU A 142 9.48 0.86 -21.64
CA GLU A 142 10.88 0.43 -21.48
C GLU A 142 11.47 0.77 -20.10
N GLY A 143 10.66 0.64 -19.04
CA GLY A 143 11.07 0.92 -17.66
C GLY A 143 11.15 2.41 -17.30
N LYS A 144 10.71 3.33 -18.18
CA LYS A 144 10.67 4.77 -17.91
C LYS A 144 9.23 5.28 -17.80
N VAL A 145 9.01 6.20 -16.88
CA VAL A 145 7.73 6.92 -16.74
C VAL A 145 7.59 7.91 -17.89
N THR A 146 6.61 7.64 -18.75
CA THR A 146 6.30 8.47 -19.93
C THR A 146 5.16 9.46 -19.68
N ALA A 147 4.27 9.12 -18.74
CA ALA A 147 3.20 9.98 -18.28
C ALA A 147 2.86 9.64 -16.83
N ALA A 148 2.40 10.64 -16.08
CA ALA A 148 1.98 10.47 -14.69
C ALA A 148 0.78 11.37 -14.38
N TRP A 149 -0.08 10.88 -13.51
CA TRP A 149 -1.32 11.52 -13.12
C TRP A 149 -1.59 11.33 -11.62
N GLN A 150 -2.25 12.30 -11.00
CA GLN A 150 -2.73 12.21 -9.62
C GLN A 150 -4.24 12.14 -9.60
N ALA A 151 -4.81 11.14 -8.91
CA ALA A 151 -6.26 11.09 -8.70
C ALA A 151 -6.67 12.25 -7.79
N VAL A 152 -7.63 13.08 -8.22
CA VAL A 152 -8.06 14.23 -7.42
C VAL A 152 -8.66 13.80 -6.09
N GLU A 153 -9.32 12.65 -6.04
CA GLU A 153 -9.87 12.10 -4.78
C GLU A 153 -8.77 11.84 -3.73
N ASP A 154 -7.61 11.32 -4.14
CA ASP A 154 -6.48 11.10 -3.24
C ASP A 154 -5.94 12.46 -2.73
N LEU A 155 -5.85 13.46 -3.62
CA LEU A 155 -5.44 14.82 -3.25
C LEU A 155 -6.44 15.46 -2.26
N MET A 156 -7.74 15.26 -2.48
CA MET A 156 -8.80 15.75 -1.58
C MET A 156 -8.76 15.05 -0.22
N GLY A 157 -8.58 13.73 -0.21
CA GLY A 157 -8.43 12.95 1.02
C GLY A 157 -7.23 13.44 1.84
N PHE A 158 -6.10 13.65 1.16
CA PHE A 158 -4.91 14.22 1.76
C PHE A 158 -5.15 15.64 2.30
N ALA A 159 -5.72 16.53 1.49
CA ALA A 159 -6.01 17.90 1.89
C ALA A 159 -6.90 17.96 3.14
N LYS A 160 -7.92 17.10 3.23
CA LYS A 160 -8.78 16.98 4.42
C LYS A 160 -8.01 16.50 5.65
N GLN A 161 -7.13 15.51 5.50
CA GLN A 161 -6.31 15.02 6.61
C GLN A 161 -5.38 16.12 7.17
N VAL A 162 -4.76 16.91 6.29
CA VAL A 162 -3.91 18.03 6.71
C VAL A 162 -4.73 19.15 7.32
N ALA A 163 -5.84 19.55 6.69
CA ALA A 163 -6.72 20.58 7.22
C ALA A 163 -7.23 20.22 8.63
N ASN A 164 -7.48 18.95 8.91
CA ASN A 164 -7.90 18.50 10.23
C ASN A 164 -6.76 18.49 11.28
N SER A 165 -5.53 18.20 10.86
CA SER A 165 -4.39 18.06 11.78
C SER A 165 -3.58 19.34 11.97
N GLN A 166 -3.61 20.25 10.99
CA GLN A 166 -2.80 21.48 10.93
C GLN A 166 -3.62 22.68 10.42
N ALA A 167 -4.89 22.79 10.85
CA ALA A 167 -5.87 23.78 10.35
C ALA A 167 -5.30 25.22 10.22
N GLU A 168 -4.63 25.72 11.26
CA GLU A 168 -4.08 27.09 11.26
C GLU A 168 -2.91 27.27 10.29
N ALA A 169 -2.08 26.23 10.10
CA ALA A 169 -0.92 26.30 9.21
C ALA A 169 -1.31 26.28 7.73
N VAL A 170 -2.44 25.67 7.41
CA VAL A 170 -2.90 25.51 6.02
C VAL A 170 -4.05 26.43 5.64
N LYS A 171 -4.55 27.24 6.56
CA LYS A 171 -5.64 28.17 6.32
C LYS A 171 -5.38 29.06 5.09
N ASP A 172 -6.38 29.21 4.24
CA ASP A 172 -6.36 30.01 3.01
C ASP A 172 -5.34 29.53 1.94
N THR A 173 -4.71 28.36 2.14
CA THR A 173 -3.83 27.73 1.15
C THR A 173 -4.62 26.94 0.11
N ALA A 174 -3.93 26.44 -0.93
CA ALA A 174 -4.53 25.53 -1.90
C ALA A 174 -5.05 24.22 -1.27
N LEU A 175 -4.44 23.76 -0.17
CA LEU A 175 -4.89 22.58 0.57
C LEU A 175 -6.20 22.84 1.30
N ASP A 176 -6.32 23.97 1.99
CA ASP A 176 -7.56 24.34 2.67
C ASP A 176 -8.71 24.52 1.67
N LYS A 177 -8.44 25.14 0.52
CA LYS A 177 -9.40 25.24 -0.58
C LYS A 177 -9.81 23.87 -1.14
N LEU A 178 -8.87 22.94 -1.29
CA LEU A 178 -9.16 21.59 -1.79
C LEU A 178 -9.93 20.75 -0.75
N ALA A 179 -9.64 20.95 0.54
CA ALA A 179 -10.33 20.29 1.64
C ALA A 179 -11.79 20.76 1.79
N HIS A 180 -12.05 22.03 1.50
CA HIS A 180 -13.33 22.71 1.68
C HIS A 180 -14.00 23.14 0.36
N LEU A 181 -13.83 22.36 -0.71
CA LEU A 181 -14.54 22.58 -1.96
C LEU A 181 -16.06 22.56 -1.74
N ASP A 182 -16.77 23.45 -2.44
CA ASP A 182 -18.22 23.39 -2.53
C ASP A 182 -18.68 22.13 -3.30
N GLU A 183 -19.98 21.81 -3.20
CA GLU A 183 -20.56 20.60 -3.83
C GLU A 183 -20.40 20.61 -5.36
N SER A 184 -20.51 21.78 -6.00
CA SER A 184 -20.41 21.92 -7.45
C SER A 184 -18.99 21.62 -7.95
N LYS A 185 -17.98 22.18 -7.30
CA LYS A 185 -16.56 21.91 -7.59
C LYS A 185 -16.17 20.49 -7.23
N THR A 186 -16.67 19.96 -6.12
CA THR A 186 -16.48 18.56 -5.75
C THR A 186 -17.01 17.64 -6.84
N ALA A 187 -18.24 17.85 -7.32
CA ALA A 187 -18.82 17.05 -8.40
C ALA A 187 -18.04 17.21 -9.73
N THR A 188 -17.48 18.39 -10.00
CA THR A 188 -16.67 18.65 -11.20
C THR A 188 -15.34 17.89 -11.17
N LEU A 189 -14.74 17.79 -9.98
CA LEU A 189 -13.42 17.21 -9.76
C LEU A 189 -13.45 15.73 -9.39
N LYS A 190 -14.61 15.21 -8.98
CA LYS A 190 -14.80 13.80 -8.65
C LYS A 190 -14.39 12.92 -9.84
N ASP A 191 -13.73 11.80 -9.56
CA ASP A 191 -13.29 10.83 -10.56
C ASP A 191 -12.33 11.41 -11.63
N LYS A 192 -11.77 12.61 -11.41
CA LYS A 192 -10.78 13.23 -12.30
C LYS A 192 -9.36 12.89 -11.87
N PHE A 193 -8.47 13.01 -12.86
CA PHE A 193 -7.04 12.94 -12.71
C PHE A 193 -6.40 14.25 -13.13
N VAL A 194 -5.35 14.67 -12.43
CA VAL A 194 -4.50 15.80 -12.84
C VAL A 194 -3.25 15.25 -13.50
N ALA A 195 -2.99 15.61 -14.75
CA ALA A 195 -1.75 15.28 -15.43
C ALA A 195 -0.57 16.05 -14.80
N LEU A 196 0.54 15.35 -14.57
CA LEU A 196 1.78 15.96 -14.09
C LEU A 196 2.60 16.51 -15.25
N ASP A 197 2.98 17.78 -15.18
CA ASP A 197 3.79 18.45 -16.20
C ASP A 197 5.25 17.91 -16.22
N SER A 198 5.70 17.34 -15.10
CA SER A 198 6.99 16.64 -14.98
C SER A 198 6.79 15.23 -14.42
N THR A 199 7.54 14.28 -14.97
CA THR A 199 7.56 12.87 -14.53
C THR A 199 8.72 12.56 -13.58
N GLU A 200 9.60 13.51 -13.25
CA GLU A 200 10.84 13.26 -12.50
C GLU A 200 10.59 12.67 -11.10
N GLN A 201 9.64 13.24 -10.35
CA GLN A 201 9.28 12.72 -9.02
C GLN A 201 8.66 11.31 -9.13
N ALA A 202 7.76 11.10 -10.09
CA ALA A 202 7.15 9.80 -10.34
C ALA A 202 8.19 8.74 -10.73
N GLN A 203 9.16 9.10 -11.57
CA GLN A 203 10.28 8.26 -11.95
C GLN A 203 11.15 7.91 -10.74
N THR A 204 11.49 8.89 -9.90
CA THR A 204 12.30 8.67 -8.69
C THR A 204 11.59 7.72 -7.71
N SER A 205 10.31 7.95 -7.42
CA SER A 205 9.52 7.06 -6.57
C SER A 205 9.37 5.66 -7.18
N TYR A 206 9.20 5.56 -8.49
CA TYR A 206 9.19 4.27 -9.19
C TYR A 206 10.51 3.52 -9.03
N GLU A 207 11.65 4.17 -9.23
CA GLU A 207 12.98 3.56 -9.03
C GLU A 207 13.20 3.08 -7.60
N ILE A 208 12.76 3.85 -6.60
CA ILE A 208 12.79 3.43 -5.19
C ILE A 208 11.93 2.19 -4.97
N SER A 209 10.75 2.11 -5.60
CA SER A 209 9.88 0.92 -5.51
C SER A 209 10.55 -0.32 -6.13
N GLN A 210 11.25 -0.14 -7.25
CA GLN A 210 11.99 -1.22 -7.91
C GLN A 210 13.17 -1.70 -7.07
N ASP A 211 13.91 -0.78 -6.44
CA ASP A 211 14.99 -1.12 -5.51
C ASP A 211 14.47 -1.93 -4.32
N TRP A 212 13.34 -1.52 -3.72
CA TRP A 212 12.72 -2.29 -2.62
C TRP A 212 12.33 -3.69 -3.04
N GLN A 213 11.70 -3.82 -4.21
CA GLN A 213 11.27 -5.10 -4.73
C GLN A 213 12.48 -6.02 -5.02
N ALA A 214 13.50 -5.50 -5.68
CA ALA A 214 14.72 -6.23 -6.02
C ALA A 214 15.55 -6.60 -4.78
N PHE A 215 15.64 -5.71 -3.78
CA PHE A 215 16.30 -5.98 -2.52
C PHE A 215 15.67 -7.17 -1.80
N TYR A 216 14.34 -7.16 -1.63
CA TYR A 216 13.65 -8.27 -0.99
C TYR A 216 13.69 -9.55 -1.82
N GLN A 217 13.68 -9.45 -3.15
CA GLN A 217 13.86 -10.61 -4.02
C GLN A 217 15.21 -11.29 -3.75
N ALA A 218 16.30 -10.52 -3.71
CA ALA A 218 17.65 -11.04 -3.48
C ALA A 218 17.78 -11.65 -2.08
N VAL A 219 17.27 -10.95 -1.06
CA VAL A 219 17.29 -11.41 0.34
C VAL A 219 16.50 -12.69 0.53
N LEU A 220 15.26 -12.75 0.04
CA LEU A 220 14.40 -13.92 0.21
C LEU A 220 14.91 -15.11 -0.60
N THR A 221 15.52 -14.88 -1.77
CA THR A 221 16.16 -15.93 -2.57
C THR A 221 17.33 -16.57 -1.81
N ASP A 222 18.27 -15.76 -1.31
CA ASP A 222 19.41 -16.25 -0.54
C ASP A 222 18.96 -16.92 0.78
N TRP A 223 17.94 -16.35 1.43
CA TRP A 223 17.38 -16.88 2.66
C TRP A 223 16.72 -18.24 2.43
N LEU A 224 15.88 -18.42 1.41
CA LEU A 224 15.30 -19.73 1.08
C LEU A 224 16.36 -20.74 0.64
N ALA A 225 17.40 -20.31 -0.08
CA ALA A 225 18.51 -21.19 -0.47
C ALA A 225 19.27 -21.76 0.75
N SER A 226 19.19 -21.09 1.90
CA SER A 226 19.73 -21.59 3.17
C SER A 226 18.87 -22.67 3.86
N GLN A 227 17.73 -23.02 3.27
CA GLN A 227 16.79 -24.05 3.73
C GLN A 227 16.27 -23.84 5.16
N PRO A 228 15.66 -22.67 5.46
CA PRO A 228 15.12 -22.37 6.78
C PRO A 228 13.99 -23.34 7.14
N GLN A 229 13.90 -23.70 8.41
CA GLN A 229 12.83 -24.56 8.91
C GLN A 229 11.64 -23.71 9.37
N PRO A 230 10.41 -24.02 8.90
CA PRO A 230 9.23 -23.29 9.34
C PRO A 230 8.90 -23.58 10.80
N SER A 231 8.61 -22.53 11.58
CA SER A 231 8.10 -22.64 12.95
C SER A 231 6.67 -23.17 12.99
N LYS A 232 5.88 -22.85 11.96
CA LYS A 232 4.53 -23.37 11.77
C LYS A 232 4.30 -23.71 10.31
N LYS A 233 3.68 -24.87 10.07
CA LYS A 233 3.24 -25.32 8.75
C LYS A 233 1.75 -25.63 8.78
N ASP A 234 0.99 -24.88 8.00
CA ASP A 234 -0.39 -25.18 7.62
C ASP A 234 -0.39 -25.70 6.16
N ASN A 235 -1.51 -26.24 5.69
CA ASN A 235 -1.64 -26.80 4.34
C ASN A 235 -1.34 -25.80 3.22
N GLN A 236 -1.45 -24.50 3.51
CA GLN A 236 -1.30 -23.41 2.54
C GLN A 236 -0.40 -22.27 3.02
N VAL A 237 0.16 -22.36 4.24
CA VAL A 237 0.96 -21.28 4.83
C VAL A 237 2.18 -21.86 5.55
N LEU A 238 3.35 -21.33 5.22
CA LEU A 238 4.58 -21.55 5.99
C LEU A 238 4.92 -20.29 6.75
N SER A 239 5.06 -20.39 8.08
CA SER A 239 5.45 -19.28 8.94
C SER A 239 6.78 -19.58 9.62
N TYR A 240 7.64 -18.57 9.64
CA TYR A 240 8.99 -18.64 10.16
C TYR A 240 9.14 -17.55 11.22
N GLU A 241 9.50 -17.95 12.43
CA GLU A 241 9.92 -17.01 13.47
C GLU A 241 11.40 -16.74 13.31
N LEU A 242 11.76 -15.46 13.30
CA LEU A 242 13.13 -14.99 13.22
C LEU A 242 13.51 -14.51 14.61
N SER A 243 14.24 -15.35 15.34
CA SER A 243 14.85 -14.99 16.61
C SER A 243 16.22 -15.64 16.71
N ASP A 244 17.08 -15.11 17.57
CA ASP A 244 18.40 -15.65 17.85
C ASP A 244 19.23 -15.90 16.56
N GLU A 245 19.55 -17.15 16.27
CA GLU A 245 20.37 -17.53 15.11
C GLU A 245 19.65 -17.30 13.77
N ALA A 246 18.34 -17.50 13.71
CA ALA A 246 17.56 -17.26 12.49
C ALA A 246 17.49 -15.76 12.17
N GLY A 247 17.38 -14.91 13.20
CA GLY A 247 17.46 -13.46 13.08
C GLY A 247 18.82 -13.00 12.56
N LYS A 248 19.91 -13.48 13.18
CA LYS A 248 21.30 -13.21 12.74
C LYS A 248 21.55 -13.61 11.30
N GLN A 249 21.07 -14.79 10.91
CA GLN A 249 21.24 -15.29 9.56
C GLN A 249 20.56 -14.37 8.53
N LEU A 250 19.31 -13.97 8.78
CA LEU A 250 18.61 -13.04 7.90
C LEU A 250 19.31 -11.67 7.87
N THR A 251 19.73 -11.14 9.02
CA THR A 251 20.49 -9.88 9.10
C THR A 251 21.76 -9.93 8.26
N ALA A 252 22.52 -11.03 8.32
CA ALA A 252 23.72 -11.20 7.52
C ALA A 252 23.42 -11.20 6.01
N ILE A 253 22.34 -11.87 5.59
CA ILE A 253 21.88 -11.87 4.19
C ILE A 253 21.45 -10.47 3.76
N MET A 254 20.66 -9.76 4.57
CA MET A 254 20.26 -8.38 4.26
C MET A 254 21.49 -7.49 4.11
N LYS A 255 22.42 -7.50 5.07
CA LYS A 255 23.68 -6.70 5.03
C LYS A 255 24.53 -7.00 3.81
N LYS A 256 24.57 -8.25 3.34
CA LYS A 256 25.28 -8.63 2.10
C LYS A 256 24.76 -7.88 0.87
N HIS A 257 23.44 -7.64 0.79
CA HIS A 257 22.79 -7.01 -0.36
C HIS A 257 22.62 -5.49 -0.23
N GLN A 258 22.74 -4.90 0.96
CA GLN A 258 22.48 -3.47 1.19
C GLN A 258 23.30 -2.54 0.28
N ALA A 259 24.56 -2.88 -0.01
CA ALA A 259 25.44 -2.05 -0.82
C ALA A 259 25.00 -1.93 -2.30
N ASP A 260 24.20 -2.89 -2.78
CA ASP A 260 23.70 -2.91 -4.15
C ASP A 260 22.51 -1.95 -4.37
N PHE A 261 21.92 -1.43 -3.28
CA PHE A 261 20.73 -0.58 -3.31
C PHE A 261 20.97 0.77 -2.60
N PRO A 262 21.80 1.66 -3.17
CA PRO A 262 22.21 2.91 -2.52
C PRO A 262 21.07 3.88 -2.23
N ARG A 263 19.96 3.88 -3.00
CA ARG A 263 18.78 4.71 -2.71
C ARG A 263 18.04 4.31 -1.43
N LEU A 264 18.24 3.08 -0.95
CA LEU A 264 17.64 2.58 0.29
C LEU A 264 18.54 2.78 1.51
N LYS A 265 19.74 3.35 1.32
CA LYS A 265 20.76 3.50 2.36
C LYS A 265 20.23 4.16 3.64
N GLU A 266 19.46 5.24 3.52
CA GLU A 266 18.91 5.94 4.68
C GLU A 266 18.03 5.03 5.55
N THR A 267 17.30 4.09 4.93
CA THR A 267 16.50 3.11 5.66
C THR A 267 17.39 2.06 6.31
N PHE A 268 18.39 1.56 5.59
CA PHE A 268 19.33 0.56 6.11
C PHE A 268 20.14 1.10 7.30
N ASP A 269 20.50 2.38 7.29
CA ASP A 269 21.22 3.03 8.39
C ASP A 269 20.41 3.09 9.70
N LEU A 270 19.08 2.90 9.65
CA LEU A 270 18.25 2.80 10.84
C LEU A 270 18.44 1.45 11.56
N PHE A 271 18.96 0.44 10.86
CA PHE A 271 19.08 -0.93 11.34
C PHE A 271 20.54 -1.36 11.52
N THR A 272 21.03 -1.24 12.75
CA THR A 272 22.43 -1.52 13.10
C THR A 272 22.69 -2.94 13.61
N ASP A 273 21.69 -3.62 14.16
CA ASP A 273 21.81 -4.88 14.91
C ASP A 273 21.02 -6.01 14.23
N ASP A 274 20.89 -7.13 14.94
CA ASP A 274 20.14 -8.28 14.46
C ASP A 274 18.63 -8.04 14.50
N TYR A 275 17.91 -8.58 13.52
CA TYR A 275 16.46 -8.47 13.42
C TYR A 275 15.78 -9.61 14.17
N ASP A 276 14.75 -9.28 14.94
CA ASP A 276 13.71 -10.23 15.32
C ASP A 276 12.50 -10.05 14.40
N GLY A 277 11.71 -11.09 14.17
CA GLY A 277 10.56 -10.94 13.28
C GLY A 277 9.88 -12.22 12.84
N THR A 278 9.15 -12.09 11.73
CA THR A 278 8.43 -13.20 11.10
C THR A 278 8.50 -13.10 9.59
N ILE A 279 8.64 -14.24 8.91
CA ILE A 279 8.36 -14.38 7.49
C ILE A 279 7.18 -15.33 7.32
N SER A 280 6.24 -15.00 6.44
CA SER A 280 5.12 -15.85 6.06
C SER A 280 5.06 -16.01 4.56
N LEU A 281 4.97 -17.26 4.10
CA LEU A 281 4.74 -17.64 2.72
C LEU A 281 3.32 -18.22 2.64
N ASP A 282 2.39 -17.45 2.09
CA ASP A 282 0.98 -17.79 1.97
C ASP A 282 0.67 -18.17 0.52
N TYR A 283 0.55 -19.46 0.26
CA TYR A 283 0.36 -20.03 -1.07
C TYR A 283 -1.09 -19.89 -1.54
N ALA A 284 -2.05 -19.92 -0.61
CA ALA A 284 -3.45 -19.71 -0.94
C ALA A 284 -3.69 -18.29 -1.46
N ASN A 285 -3.13 -17.30 -0.78
CA ASN A 285 -3.28 -15.89 -1.14
C ASN A 285 -2.16 -15.38 -2.06
N LYS A 286 -1.21 -16.25 -2.45
CA LYS A 286 -0.04 -15.91 -3.28
C LYS A 286 0.66 -14.66 -2.74
N LYS A 287 1.06 -14.74 -1.47
CA LYS A 287 1.54 -13.60 -0.69
C LYS A 287 2.78 -13.96 0.10
N ILE A 288 3.75 -13.06 0.09
CA ILE A 288 4.87 -13.05 1.04
C ILE A 288 4.67 -11.90 2.00
N SER A 289 4.91 -12.15 3.28
CA SER A 289 4.93 -11.11 4.31
C SER A 289 6.20 -11.26 5.15
N VAL A 290 6.89 -10.14 5.35
CA VAL A 290 8.08 -10.04 6.18
C VAL A 290 7.82 -8.93 7.17
N GLY A 291 7.92 -9.22 8.47
CA GLY A 291 7.82 -8.22 9.53
C GLY A 291 9.06 -8.32 10.41
N LEU A 292 9.84 -7.24 10.50
CA LEU A 292 11.11 -7.17 11.22
C LEU A 292 11.06 -6.06 12.25
N ILE A 293 11.69 -6.29 13.39
CA ILE A 293 11.80 -5.35 14.49
C ILE A 293 13.26 -5.36 14.99
N GLN A 294 13.81 -4.17 15.18
CA GLN A 294 15.08 -3.95 15.88
C GLN A 294 14.90 -2.83 16.90
N GLY A 295 14.78 -3.19 18.18
CA GLY A 295 14.56 -2.23 19.26
C GLY A 295 13.26 -1.44 19.07
N LYS A 296 13.37 -0.17 18.67
CA LYS A 296 12.24 0.74 18.41
C LYS A 296 11.97 0.97 16.91
N VAL A 297 12.69 0.30 16.03
CA VAL A 297 12.50 0.41 14.58
C VAL A 297 11.81 -0.86 14.08
N ALA A 298 10.84 -0.72 13.19
CA ALA A 298 10.15 -1.83 12.54
C ALA A 298 10.11 -1.65 11.02
N LEU A 299 10.18 -2.75 10.29
CA LEU A 299 10.10 -2.82 8.84
C LEU A 299 9.15 -3.94 8.44
N GLU A 300 8.10 -3.60 7.69
CA GLU A 300 7.18 -4.55 7.10
C GLU A 300 7.28 -4.51 5.58
N TYR A 301 7.22 -5.68 4.97
CA TYR A 301 7.21 -5.87 3.52
C TYR A 301 6.16 -6.91 3.17
N HIS A 302 5.28 -6.57 2.23
CA HIS A 302 4.31 -7.47 1.65
C HIS A 302 4.44 -7.48 0.14
N LEU A 303 4.35 -8.68 -0.43
CA LEU A 303 4.33 -8.89 -1.87
C LEU A 303 3.20 -9.86 -2.20
N ASP A 304 2.18 -9.38 -2.89
CA ASP A 304 0.98 -10.15 -3.21
C ASP A 304 0.80 -10.22 -4.73
N LEU A 305 0.35 -11.37 -5.24
CA LEU A 305 -0.16 -11.47 -6.60
C LEU A 305 -1.67 -11.20 -6.57
N LYS A 306 -2.12 -10.15 -7.25
CA LYS A 306 -3.54 -9.78 -7.29
C LYS A 306 -3.98 -9.51 -8.72
N ALA A 307 -5.20 -9.92 -9.05
CA ALA A 307 -5.84 -9.42 -10.24
C ALA A 307 -6.17 -7.93 -10.05
N THR A 308 -5.29 -7.07 -10.56
CA THR A 308 -5.46 -5.62 -10.58
C THR A 308 -5.52 -5.14 -12.02
N SER A 309 -6.46 -4.23 -12.30
CA SER A 309 -6.57 -3.56 -13.58
C SER A 309 -6.48 -2.06 -13.35
N LEU A 310 -5.41 -1.46 -13.87
CA LEU A 310 -5.24 -0.02 -13.94
C LEU A 310 -5.46 0.41 -15.39
N THR A 311 -6.38 1.35 -15.59
CA THR A 311 -6.68 1.90 -16.91
C THR A 311 -6.05 3.28 -17.05
N GLU A 312 -5.40 3.53 -18.19
CA GLU A 312 -4.89 4.86 -18.52
C GLU A 312 -6.04 5.88 -18.52
N PRO A 313 -5.92 6.99 -17.78
CA PRO A 313 -6.94 8.01 -17.76
C PRO A 313 -6.84 8.81 -19.05
N THR A 314 -7.98 9.09 -19.70
CA THR A 314 -8.01 9.77 -21.01
C THR A 314 -9.16 10.75 -21.11
N GLY A 315 -9.09 11.64 -22.11
CA GLY A 315 -10.16 12.57 -22.45
C GLY A 315 -10.59 13.44 -21.27
N ASP A 316 -11.90 13.56 -21.07
CA ASP A 316 -12.49 14.41 -20.03
C ASP A 316 -12.14 13.98 -18.60
N ALA A 317 -11.63 12.76 -18.39
CA ALA A 317 -11.17 12.32 -17.07
C ALA A 317 -9.84 12.96 -16.65
N VAL A 318 -9.10 13.58 -17.58
CA VAL A 318 -7.79 14.18 -17.32
C VAL A 318 -7.86 15.69 -17.43
N LEU A 319 -7.46 16.36 -16.36
CA LEU A 319 -7.23 17.80 -16.31
C LEU A 319 -5.73 18.09 -16.43
N SER A 320 -5.38 19.12 -17.20
CA SER A 320 -4.09 19.77 -17.05
C SER A 320 -3.97 20.45 -15.68
N GLN A 321 -2.75 20.73 -15.23
CA GLN A 321 -2.53 21.48 -13.99
C GLN A 321 -3.23 22.85 -14.02
N ALA A 322 -3.21 23.55 -15.15
CA ALA A 322 -3.87 24.85 -15.31
C ALA A 322 -5.39 24.75 -15.12
N GLN A 323 -6.04 23.76 -15.73
CA GLN A 323 -7.48 23.52 -15.57
C GLN A 323 -7.84 23.16 -14.13
N PHE A 324 -7.01 22.33 -13.47
CA PHE A 324 -7.22 21.99 -12.07
C PHE A 324 -7.11 23.22 -11.17
N ASN A 325 -6.07 24.03 -11.37
CA ASN A 325 -5.85 25.27 -10.62
C ASN A 325 -6.97 26.31 -10.85
N GLU A 326 -7.55 26.37 -12.05
CA GLU A 326 -8.70 27.23 -12.36
C GLU A 326 -9.94 26.82 -11.55
N VAL A 327 -10.27 25.53 -11.53
CA VAL A 327 -11.40 25.02 -10.74
C VAL A 327 -11.17 25.24 -9.24
N LEU A 328 -9.95 24.96 -8.76
CA LEU A 328 -9.56 25.15 -7.37
C LEU A 328 -9.54 26.64 -6.97
N GLY A 329 -9.21 27.55 -7.90
CA GLY A 329 -8.98 28.96 -7.61
C GLY A 329 -7.69 29.20 -6.81
N ALA A 330 -6.71 28.32 -6.97
CA ALA A 330 -5.39 28.41 -6.37
C ALA A 330 -4.37 27.55 -7.13
N ASP A 331 -3.10 27.88 -7.00
CA ASP A 331 -2.00 27.04 -7.51
C ASP A 331 -1.73 25.89 -6.52
N TRP A 332 -2.17 24.69 -6.89
CA TRP A 332 -2.02 23.48 -6.08
C TRP A 332 -0.56 23.16 -5.76
N PHE A 333 0.30 23.19 -6.77
CA PHE A 333 1.69 22.74 -6.64
C PHE A 333 2.53 23.75 -5.84
N GLN A 334 2.26 25.05 -5.99
CA GLN A 334 2.85 26.05 -5.08
C GLN A 334 2.38 25.87 -3.63
N GLY A 335 1.11 25.50 -3.43
CA GLY A 335 0.58 25.17 -2.10
C GLY A 335 1.32 24.01 -1.44
N LEU A 336 1.62 22.95 -2.19
CA LEU A 336 2.40 21.81 -1.70
C LEU A 336 3.84 22.23 -1.33
N ILE A 337 4.54 22.97 -2.19
CA ILE A 337 5.91 23.44 -1.92
C ILE A 337 5.97 24.32 -0.67
N GLN A 338 4.97 25.18 -0.44
CA GLN A 338 4.91 26.03 0.75
C GLN A 338 4.71 25.20 2.02
N LEU A 339 3.86 24.18 1.97
CA LEU A 339 3.62 23.30 3.12
C LEU A 339 4.85 22.45 3.45
N GLU A 340 5.52 21.91 2.45
CA GLU A 340 6.75 21.12 2.65
C GLU A 340 7.84 21.93 3.37
N LYS A 341 7.90 23.24 3.13
CA LYS A 341 8.79 24.18 3.86
C LYS A 341 8.32 24.54 5.27
N LEU A 342 7.05 24.31 5.59
CA LEU A 342 6.49 24.57 6.93
C LEU A 342 6.61 23.34 7.84
N ILE A 343 6.59 22.14 7.25
CA ILE A 343 6.66 20.86 7.96
C ILE A 343 8.11 20.41 8.20
N ASN A 344 9.06 20.81 7.33
CA ASN A 344 10.50 20.56 7.47
C ASN A 344 11.24 21.77 8.07
#